data_AF-A0A358PCV8-F1
#
_entry.id   AF-A0A358PCV8-F1
#
_cell.length_a   1.000
_cell.length_b   1.000
_cell.length_c   1.000
_cell.angle_alpha   90.00
_cell.angle_beta   90.00
_cell.angle_gamma   90.00
#
_symmetry.space_group_name_H-M   'P 1'
#
loop_
_entity.id
_entity.type
_entity.pdbx_description
1 polymer ?
#
loop_
_entity_poly.entity_id
_entity_poly.type
_entity_poly.pdbx_seq_one_letter_code
_entity_poly.pdbx_strand_id
1 'polypeptide(L)' 'MALFRIITPSAPLRSGPFADAALDSECLYGEAFEAEQSENEFTFGRLGSDGYRGWVPRDCLGALP' A
#
# COMPACT_ATOMS: atom_id res chain seq x y z
N MET A 1 -9.63 -4.86 -10.06
CA MET A 1 -8.75 -4.60 -8.91
C MET A 1 -7.67 -5.66 -8.90
N ALA A 2 -6.41 -5.24 -8.83
CA ALA A 2 -5.27 -6.16 -8.74
C ALA A 2 -4.95 -6.42 -7.28
N LEU A 3 -4.62 -7.66 -6.91
CA LEU A 3 -4.25 -8.03 -5.55
C LEU A 3 -2.73 -8.10 -5.45
N PHE A 4 -2.16 -7.35 -4.51
CA PHE A 4 -0.75 -7.36 -4.17
C PHE A 4 -0.52 -7.84 -2.74
N ARG A 5 0.75 -8.06 -2.44
CA ARG A 5 1.26 -8.25 -1.08
C ARG A 5 2.24 -7.14 -0.72
N ILE A 6 2.27 -6.80 0.56
CA ILE A 6 3.36 -5.99 1.11
C ILE A 6 4.63 -6.86 1.15
N ILE A 7 5.69 -6.42 0.48
CA ILE A 7 6.96 -7.16 0.35
C ILE A 7 8.11 -6.57 1.17
N THR A 8 7.88 -5.43 1.82
CA THR A 8 8.79 -4.83 2.79
C THR A 8 8.36 -5.17 4.23
N PRO A 9 9.27 -5.11 5.22
CA PRO A 9 8.90 -5.38 6.62
C PRO A 9 7.77 -4.48 7.13
N SER A 10 7.80 -3.20 6.73
CA SER A 10 6.72 -2.23 6.90
C SER A 10 6.63 -1.36 5.64
N ALA A 11 5.43 -0.90 5.30
CA ALA A 11 5.15 0.03 4.22
C ALA A 11 4.22 1.15 4.72
N PRO A 12 4.53 2.43 4.45
CA PRO A 12 3.68 3.52 4.90
C PRO A 12 2.37 3.56 4.11
N LEU A 13 1.24 3.65 4.80
CA LEU A 13 -0.06 3.96 4.21
C LEU A 13 -0.34 5.45 4.39
N ARG A 14 -0.30 6.21 3.30
CA ARG A 14 -0.39 7.67 3.31
C ARG A 14 -1.73 8.19 2.80
N SER A 15 -2.06 9.40 3.25
CA SER A 15 -3.24 10.15 2.80
C SER A 15 -3.15 10.65 1.35
N GLY A 16 -1.96 10.67 0.74
CA GLY A 16 -1.72 11.18 -0.62
C GLY A 16 -0.56 10.50 -1.37
N PRO A 17 -0.51 10.64 -2.72
CA PRO A 17 0.48 9.97 -3.59
C PRO A 17 1.83 10.71 -3.66
N PHE A 18 2.37 11.10 -2.50
CA PHE A 18 3.64 11.83 -2.40
C PHE A 18 4.34 11.53 -1.06
N ALA A 19 5.68 11.65 -1.04
CA ALA A 19 6.53 11.11 0.01
C ALA A 19 6.31 11.74 1.41
N ASP A 20 5.90 13.01 1.47
CA ASP A 20 5.64 13.76 2.70
C ASP A 20 4.14 13.87 3.03
N ALA A 21 3.27 13.14 2.32
CA ALA A 21 1.86 13.02 2.72
C ALA A 21 1.75 12.44 4.13
N ALA A 22 0.73 12.89 4.87
CA ALA A 22 0.50 12.44 6.25
C ALA A 22 0.34 10.91 6.28
N LEU A 23 0.97 10.29 7.28
CA LEU A 23 0.91 8.85 7.51
C LEU A 23 -0.38 8.54 8.28
N ASP A 24 -1.22 7.70 7.69
CA ASP A 24 -2.49 7.27 8.31
C ASP A 24 -2.31 5.96 9.07
N SER A 25 -1.52 5.02 8.52
CA SER A 25 -1.20 3.72 9.14
C SER A 25 0.09 3.13 8.55
N GLU A 26 0.49 1.95 9.02
CA GLU A 26 1.56 1.14 8.43
C GLU A 26 1.02 -0.24 8.03
N CYS A 27 1.40 -0.70 6.83
CA CYS A 27 1.12 -2.03 6.34
C CYS A 27 2.32 -2.94 6.63
N LEU A 28 2.06 -4.16 7.07
CA LEU A 28 3.07 -5.15 7.45
C LEU A 28 3.31 -6.18 6.35
N TYR A 29 4.51 -6.76 6.37
CA TYR A 29 4.91 -7.80 5.42
C TYR A 29 3.86 -8.91 5.27
N GLY A 30 3.52 -9.21 4.02
CA GLY A 30 2.57 -10.27 3.64
C GLY A 30 1.09 -9.91 3.72
N GLU A 31 0.75 -8.74 4.24
CA GLU A 31 -0.63 -8.27 4.19
C GLU A 31 -1.12 -8.13 2.74
N ALA A 32 -2.40 -8.44 2.54
CA ALA A 32 -3.06 -8.27 1.25
C ALA A 32 -3.33 -6.79 1.00
N PHE A 33 -3.04 -6.31 -0.21
CA PHE A 33 -3.37 -4.96 -0.63
C PHE A 33 -4.16 -5.00 -1.95
N GLU A 34 -5.42 -4.59 -1.90
CA GLU A 34 -6.31 -4.53 -3.05
C GLU A 34 -6.11 -3.20 -3.78
N ALA A 35 -5.32 -3.21 -4.85
CA ALA A 35 -5.01 -2.01 -5.62
C ALA A 35 -6.19 -1.59 -6.52
N GLU A 36 -6.49 -0.30 -6.45
CA GLU A 36 -7.56 0.35 -7.19
C GLU A 36 -7.01 1.27 -8.29
N GLN A 37 -6.03 2.11 -7.95
CA GLN A 37 -5.39 3.03 -8.89
C GLN A 37 -3.92 3.26 -8.56
N SER A 38 -3.16 3.74 -9.53
CA SER A 38 -1.75 4.06 -9.37
C SER A 38 -1.47 5.47 -9.88
N GLU A 39 -0.64 6.21 -9.14
CA GLU A 39 -0.26 7.58 -9.47
C GLU A 39 1.20 7.78 -9.05
N ASN A 40 2.03 8.31 -9.95
CA ASN A 40 3.47 8.44 -9.75
C ASN A 40 4.09 7.11 -9.29
N GLU A 41 4.80 7.13 -8.16
CA GLU A 41 5.44 5.99 -7.49
C GLU A 41 4.56 5.35 -6.41
N PHE A 42 3.26 5.68 -6.38
CA PHE A 42 2.32 5.21 -5.36
C PHE A 42 1.16 4.43 -5.98
N THR A 43 0.53 3.62 -5.15
CA THR A 43 -0.68 2.87 -5.48
C THR A 43 -1.71 3.08 -4.36
N PHE A 44 -2.90 3.55 -4.74
CA PHE A 44 -4.04 3.64 -3.84
C PHE A 44 -4.80 2.33 -3.83
N GLY A 45 -5.27 1.94 -2.65
CA GLY A 45 -6.02 0.72 -2.49
C GLY A 45 -6.46 0.51 -1.05
N ARG A 46 -6.89 -0.71 -0.77
CA ARG A 46 -7.39 -1.14 0.53
C ARG A 46 -6.52 -2.23 1.13
N LEU A 47 -6.14 -2.09 2.39
CA LEU A 47 -5.49 -3.13 3.17
C LEU A 47 -6.51 -4.20 3.56
N GLY A 48 -6.21 -5.46 3.27
CA GLY A 48 -7.15 -6.56 3.44
C GLY A 48 -7.32 -7.03 4.89
N SER A 49 -6.39 -6.70 5.77
CA SER A 49 -6.39 -7.11 7.18
C SER A 49 -7.37 -6.30 8.04
N ASP A 50 -7.39 -4.98 7.86
CA ASP A 50 -8.18 -4.05 8.68
C ASP A 50 -9.11 -3.13 7.86
N GLY A 51 -8.97 -3.13 6.53
CA GLY A 51 -9.80 -2.36 5.62
C GLY A 51 -9.40 -0.90 5.44
N TYR A 52 -8.28 -0.44 6.01
CA TYR A 52 -7.79 0.92 5.78
C TYR A 52 -7.52 1.17 4.30
N ARG A 53 -7.73 2.43 3.87
CA ARG A 53 -7.50 2.86 2.48
C ARG A 53 -6.52 4.00 2.45
N GLY A 54 -5.63 3.97 1.48
CA GLY A 54 -4.58 4.97 1.34
C GLY A 54 -3.58 4.61 0.26
N TRP A 55 -2.50 5.39 0.20
CA TRP A 55 -1.46 5.29 -0.79
C TRP A 55 -0.23 4.58 -0.22
N VAL A 56 0.20 3.52 -0.90
CA VAL A 56 1.42 2.77 -0.57
C VAL A 56 2.46 2.99 -1.67
N PRO A 57 3.75 3.19 -1.35
CA PRO A 57 4.81 3.20 -2.34
C PRO A 57 4.81 1.91 -3.18
N ARG A 58 4.93 2.04 -4.50
CA ARG A 58 4.84 0.89 -5.43
C ARG A 58 5.93 -0.15 -5.15
N ASP A 59 7.11 0.27 -4.74
CA ASP A 59 8.24 -0.62 -4.41
C ASP A 59 8.01 -1.44 -3.14
N CYS A 60 6.97 -1.13 -2.35
CA CYS A 60 6.53 -1.94 -1.22
C CYS A 60 5.53 -3.04 -1.65
N LEU A 61 5.06 -3.03 -2.89
CA LEU A 61 4.04 -3.96 -3.39
C LEU A 61 4.65 -4.97 -4.36
N GLY A 62 4.27 -6.24 -4.21
CA GLY A 62 4.70 -7.30 -5.11
C GLY A 62 3.85 -8.56 -5.00
N ALA A 63 4.27 -9.60 -5.71
CA ALA A 63 3.81 -10.96 -5.45
C ALA A 63 4.66 -11.56 -4.33
N LEU A 64 4.03 -12.32 -3.43
CA LEU A 64 4.77 -13.27 -2.60
C LEU A 64 4.78 -14.63 -3.30
N PRO A 65 5.89 -15.37 -3.25
CA PRO A 65 5.96 -16.74 -3.74
C PRO A 65 5.02 -17.69 -2.99
#